data_AF-A0A3C1HYB4-F1
#
_entry.id   AF-A0A3C1HYB4-F1
#
_cell.length_a   1.000
_cell.length_b   1.000
_cell.length_c   1.000
_cell.angle_alpha   90.00
_cell.angle_beta   90.00
_cell.angle_gamma   90.00
#
_symmetry.space_group_name_H-M   'P 1'
#
loop_
_entity.id
_entity.type
_entity.pdbx_description
1 polymer ?
#
loop_
_entity_poly.entity_id
_entity_poly.type
_entity_poly.pdbx_seq_one_letter_code
_entity_poly.pdbx_strand_id
1 'polypeptide(L)'
;MEKILEKVKVTKEQAEMIENHRKHFETLMSKRITKHCPTVIDKMPVEDVVRAFIDGYEVEPEFKVGDWVVHRHGGIGYIKRAISSVVETDTNVKDNIHEFRHATPEEIQQEKERRWWAKHGREVWQIMSGDILHYEFSNKVSVVKNFKDGCVYFQDNEQDLVDELKNHYKVICFAENRLDLNA
;
A
#
# COMPACT_ATOMS: atom_id res chain seq x y z
N MET A 1 43.72 -2.79 10.42
CA MET A 1 42.32 -2.35 10.33
C MET A 1 41.51 -3.53 9.85
N GLU A 2 40.73 -4.15 10.73
CA GLU A 2 39.76 -5.17 10.33
C GLU A 2 38.70 -4.50 9.44
N LYS A 3 38.58 -4.96 8.21
CA LYS A 3 37.52 -4.51 7.31
C LYS A 3 36.28 -5.29 7.71
N ILE A 4 35.33 -4.64 8.37
CA ILE A 4 34.02 -5.25 8.67
C ILE A 4 33.40 -5.57 7.31
N LEU A 5 33.35 -6.86 6.95
CA LEU A 5 32.69 -7.31 5.74
C LEU A 5 31.18 -7.16 5.94
N GLU A 6 30.53 -6.45 5.02
CA GLU A 6 29.08 -6.29 5.03
C GLU A 6 28.40 -7.66 4.88
N LYS A 7 27.49 -8.00 5.78
CA LYS A 7 26.77 -9.28 5.75
C LYS A 7 25.92 -9.39 4.49
N VAL A 8 25.75 -10.60 3.98
CA VAL A 8 24.83 -10.87 2.86
C VAL A 8 23.41 -10.59 3.33
N LYS A 9 22.68 -9.79 2.56
CA LYS A 9 21.26 -9.53 2.78
C LYS A 9 20.43 -10.60 2.08
N VAL A 10 19.51 -11.23 2.82
CA VAL A 10 18.68 -12.33 2.30
C VAL A 10 17.22 -12.10 2.64
N THR A 11 16.31 -12.61 1.83
CA THR A 11 14.88 -12.63 2.20
C THR A 11 14.62 -13.64 3.31
N LYS A 12 13.45 -13.55 3.95
CA LYS A 12 13.04 -14.52 4.97
C LYS A 12 13.02 -15.96 4.46
N GLU A 13 12.45 -16.19 3.28
CA GLU A 13 12.41 -17.52 2.66
C GLU A 13 13.82 -18.07 2.39
N GLN A 14 14.74 -17.20 1.95
CA GLN A 14 16.14 -17.56 1.75
C GLN A 14 16.83 -17.93 3.07
N ALA A 15 16.60 -17.14 4.13
CA ALA A 15 17.11 -17.45 5.47
C ALA A 15 16.59 -18.79 6.00
N GLU A 16 15.29 -19.06 5.86
CA GLU A 16 14.69 -20.34 6.25
C GLU A 16 15.30 -21.51 5.45
N MET A 17 15.51 -21.33 4.15
CA MET A 17 16.19 -22.33 3.31
C MET A 17 17.63 -22.59 3.77
N ILE A 18 18.38 -21.54 4.10
CA ILE A 18 19.76 -21.61 4.61
C ILE A 18 19.78 -22.38 5.94
N GLU A 19 18.90 -22.05 6.89
CA GLU A 19 18.86 -22.71 8.21
C GLU A 19 18.44 -24.18 8.11
N ASN A 20 17.42 -24.50 7.29
CA ASN A 20 16.98 -25.87 7.07
C ASN A 20 18.08 -26.77 6.47
N HIS A 21 19.05 -26.18 5.79
CA HIS A 21 20.17 -26.89 5.18
C HIS A 21 21.51 -26.61 5.84
N ARG A 22 21.54 -25.99 7.03
CA ARG A 22 22.78 -25.60 7.74
C ARG A 22 23.77 -26.76 7.90
N LYS A 23 23.29 -27.98 8.12
CA LYS A 23 24.11 -29.21 8.25
C LYS A 23 24.32 -29.97 6.94
N HIS A 24 23.68 -29.55 5.86
CA HIS A 24 23.62 -30.27 4.57
C HIS A 24 23.94 -29.35 3.38
N PHE A 25 24.84 -28.39 3.58
CA PHE A 25 25.23 -27.40 2.56
C PHE A 25 25.66 -28.04 1.23
N GLU A 26 26.48 -29.08 1.26
CA GLU A 26 26.93 -29.79 0.05
C GLU A 26 25.76 -30.38 -0.75
N THR A 27 24.75 -30.91 -0.05
CA THR A 27 23.55 -31.46 -0.68
C THR A 27 22.73 -30.37 -1.34
N LEU A 28 22.60 -29.21 -0.70
CA LEU A 28 21.90 -28.04 -1.24
C LEU A 28 22.60 -27.52 -2.52
N MET A 29 23.92 -27.35 -2.48
CA MET A 29 24.71 -26.91 -3.63
C MET A 29 24.70 -27.92 -4.78
N SER A 30 24.81 -29.22 -4.46
CA SER A 30 24.71 -30.28 -5.45
C SER A 30 23.35 -30.29 -6.14
N LYS A 31 22.25 -30.15 -5.38
CA LYS A 31 20.88 -30.07 -5.94
C LYS A 31 20.72 -28.89 -6.90
N ARG A 32 21.26 -27.72 -6.53
CA ARG A 32 21.24 -26.51 -7.37
C ARG A 32 21.93 -26.72 -8.73
N ILE A 33 23.06 -27.44 -8.74
CA ILE A 33 23.84 -27.68 -9.96
C ILE A 33 23.24 -28.81 -10.81
N THR A 34 22.76 -29.89 -10.18
CA THR A 34 22.54 -31.17 -10.87
C THR A 34 21.07 -31.54 -11.11
N LYS A 35 20.11 -30.99 -10.36
CA LYS A 35 18.75 -31.55 -10.31
C LYS A 35 17.64 -30.68 -10.91
N HIS A 36 17.96 -29.54 -11.54
CA HIS A 36 16.95 -28.60 -12.09
C HIS A 36 15.75 -28.38 -11.13
N CYS A 37 16.00 -28.40 -9.82
CA CYS A 37 14.96 -28.23 -8.82
C CYS A 37 15.07 -26.78 -8.34
N PRO A 38 14.28 -25.84 -8.90
CA PRO A 38 14.39 -24.45 -8.55
C PRO A 38 14.07 -24.24 -7.06
N THR A 39 14.99 -23.59 -6.35
CA THR A 39 14.86 -23.20 -4.95
C THR A 39 14.90 -21.68 -4.79
N VAL A 40 14.45 -21.17 -3.64
CA VAL A 40 14.42 -19.72 -3.35
C VAL A 40 15.80 -19.06 -3.35
N ILE A 41 16.87 -19.83 -3.10
CA ILE A 41 18.26 -19.34 -3.13
C ILE A 41 18.87 -19.39 -4.54
N ASP A 42 18.19 -19.95 -5.53
CA ASP A 42 18.74 -20.00 -6.91
C ASP A 42 18.82 -18.62 -7.55
N LYS A 43 18.03 -17.68 -7.03
CA LYS A 43 18.07 -16.26 -7.40
C LYS A 43 19.27 -15.52 -6.80
N MET A 44 20.03 -16.12 -5.88
CA MET A 44 21.21 -15.52 -5.26
C MET A 44 22.49 -15.92 -5.99
N PRO A 45 23.48 -15.03 -6.17
CA PRO A 45 24.82 -15.41 -6.60
C PRO A 45 25.39 -16.55 -5.71
N VAL A 46 26.14 -17.48 -6.32
CA VAL A 46 26.72 -18.62 -5.57
C VAL A 46 27.61 -18.14 -4.43
N GLU A 47 28.39 -17.08 -4.67
CA GLU A 47 29.28 -16.47 -3.67
C GLU A 47 28.49 -15.94 -2.46
N ASP A 48 27.35 -15.30 -2.68
CA ASP A 48 26.49 -14.81 -1.60
C ASP A 48 25.86 -15.94 -0.78
N VAL A 49 25.50 -17.06 -1.43
CA VAL A 49 25.02 -18.25 -0.70
C VAL A 49 26.14 -18.81 0.19
N VAL A 50 27.36 -18.96 -0.34
CA VAL A 50 28.52 -19.44 0.45
C VAL A 50 28.79 -18.51 1.63
N ARG A 51 28.86 -17.20 1.39
CA ARG A 51 29.08 -16.19 2.43
C ARG A 51 27.98 -16.21 3.48
N ALA A 52 26.71 -16.35 3.10
CA ALA A 52 25.61 -16.46 4.05
C ALA A 52 25.75 -17.67 4.99
N PHE A 53 26.28 -18.79 4.51
CA PHE A 53 26.53 -19.99 5.33
C PHE A 53 27.75 -19.85 6.26
N ILE A 54 28.82 -19.20 5.79
CA ILE A 54 30.10 -19.08 6.53
C ILE A 54 30.12 -17.87 7.45
N ASP A 55 29.84 -16.69 6.90
CA ASP A 55 29.95 -15.39 7.58
C ASP A 55 28.64 -14.99 8.28
N GLY A 56 27.56 -15.72 8.00
CA GLY A 56 26.20 -15.37 8.38
C GLY A 56 25.57 -14.34 7.44
N TYR A 57 24.31 -14.01 7.72
CA TYR A 57 23.51 -13.12 6.88
C TYR A 57 22.68 -12.16 7.74
N GLU A 58 22.10 -11.16 7.09
CA GLU A 58 21.07 -10.27 7.63
C GLU A 58 19.78 -10.50 6.84
N VAL A 59 18.67 -10.74 7.54
CA VAL A 59 17.37 -10.90 6.87
C VAL A 59 16.83 -9.52 6.53
N GLU A 60 16.61 -9.24 5.25
CA GLU A 60 15.94 -8.02 4.84
C GLU A 60 14.52 -8.02 5.41
N PRO A 61 14.10 -6.92 6.06
CA PRO A 61 12.73 -6.76 6.46
C PRO A 61 11.83 -6.88 5.23
N GLU A 62 10.91 -7.85 5.24
CA GLU A 62 9.90 -8.05 4.19
C GLU A 62 9.02 -6.81 3.99
N PHE A 63 8.96 -5.98 5.03
CA PHE A 63 8.18 -4.77 5.10
C PHE A 63 9.01 -3.60 5.61
N LYS A 64 8.80 -2.42 5.05
CA LYS A 64 9.49 -1.18 5.38
C LYS A 64 8.50 -0.15 5.91
N VAL A 65 9.00 0.79 6.73
CA VAL A 65 8.22 1.94 7.18
C VAL A 65 7.73 2.72 5.96
N GLY A 66 6.43 3.01 5.92
CA GLY A 66 5.76 3.66 4.79
C GLY A 66 5.09 2.70 3.79
N ASP A 67 5.38 1.40 3.85
CA ASP A 67 4.69 0.42 3.00
C ASP A 67 3.21 0.33 3.39
N TRP A 68 2.35 0.24 2.38
CA TRP A 68 0.92 0.01 2.57
C TRP A 68 0.65 -1.48 2.68
N VAL A 69 -0.08 -1.86 3.73
CA VAL A 69 -0.36 -3.25 4.07
C VAL A 69 -1.83 -3.48 4.35
N VAL A 70 -2.28 -4.70 4.08
CA VAL A 70 -3.60 -5.20 4.42
C VAL A 70 -3.43 -6.26 5.49
N HIS A 71 -4.15 -6.11 6.59
CA HIS A 71 -4.16 -7.09 7.67
C HIS A 71 -5.11 -8.25 7.32
N ARG A 72 -4.83 -9.47 7.79
CA ARG A 72 -5.61 -10.68 7.48
C ARG A 72 -7.07 -10.57 7.92
N HIS A 73 -7.33 -9.91 9.04
CA HIS A 73 -8.69 -9.64 9.52
C HIS A 73 -9.36 -8.42 8.87
N GLY A 74 -8.75 -7.86 7.82
CA GLY A 74 -9.20 -6.66 7.14
C GLY A 74 -8.56 -5.39 7.69
N GLY A 75 -8.79 -4.27 6.99
CA GLY A 75 -8.19 -2.98 7.28
C GLY A 75 -6.90 -2.75 6.49
N ILE A 76 -6.77 -1.53 5.98
CA ILE A 76 -5.63 -1.07 5.20
C ILE A 76 -4.95 0.07 5.97
N GLY A 77 -3.64 -0.02 6.10
CA GLY A 77 -2.83 1.03 6.71
C GLY A 77 -1.42 1.04 6.15
N TYR A 78 -0.63 2.01 6.57
CA TYR A 78 0.80 2.01 6.27
C TYR A 78 1.62 1.75 7.53
N ILE A 79 2.79 1.15 7.35
CA ILE A 79 3.65 0.75 8.46
C ILE A 79 4.30 1.98 9.08
N LYS A 80 4.05 2.19 10.38
CA LYS A 80 4.75 3.19 11.20
C LYS A 80 6.05 2.64 11.77
N ARG A 81 6.07 1.36 12.10
CA ARG A 81 7.21 0.69 12.74
C ARG A 81 7.23 -0.79 12.40
N ALA A 82 8.41 -1.31 12.06
CA ALA A 82 8.64 -2.74 11.86
C ALA A 82 9.84 -3.16 12.72
N ILE A 83 9.64 -4.13 13.61
CA ILE A 83 10.69 -4.69 14.46
C ILE A 83 10.68 -6.20 14.31
N SER A 84 11.68 -6.74 13.61
CA SER A 84 11.86 -8.18 13.39
C SER A 84 10.60 -8.86 12.83
N SER A 85 9.77 -9.45 13.69
CA SER A 85 8.55 -10.18 13.32
C SER A 85 7.25 -9.44 13.61
N VAL A 86 7.30 -8.21 14.12
CA VAL A 86 6.11 -7.43 14.49
C VAL A 86 6.05 -6.14 13.68
N VAL A 87 4.86 -5.87 13.14
CA VAL A 87 4.54 -4.66 12.39
C VAL A 87 3.49 -3.86 13.15
N GLU A 88 3.65 -2.55 13.17
CA GLU A 88 2.69 -1.59 13.70
C GLU A 88 2.29 -0.61 12.60
N THR A 89 1.00 -0.49 12.36
CA THR A 89 0.42 0.37 11.33
C THR A 89 -0.03 1.72 11.87
N ASP A 90 -0.37 2.62 10.96
CA ASP A 90 -0.87 3.94 11.32
C ASP A 90 -2.26 3.95 11.96
N THR A 91 -3.04 2.89 11.74
CA THR A 91 -4.33 2.61 12.35
C THR A 91 -4.23 1.96 13.74
N ASN A 92 -3.02 1.92 14.33
CA ASN A 92 -2.71 1.29 15.61
C ASN A 92 -2.93 -0.23 15.65
N VAL A 93 -2.95 -0.90 14.49
CA VAL A 93 -2.90 -2.36 14.43
C VAL A 93 -1.46 -2.79 14.65
N LYS A 94 -1.24 -3.67 15.61
CA LYS A 94 0.09 -4.22 15.93
C LYS A 94 -0.01 -5.75 15.99
N ASP A 95 0.60 -6.42 15.02
CA ASP A 95 0.54 -7.88 14.92
C ASP A 95 1.82 -8.45 14.28
N ASN A 96 1.87 -9.78 14.17
CA ASN A 96 2.93 -10.49 13.49
C ASN A 96 2.94 -10.14 11.99
N ILE A 97 4.14 -10.02 11.42
CA ILE A 97 4.38 -9.72 10.00
C ILE A 97 3.61 -10.64 9.04
N HIS A 98 3.37 -11.91 9.45
CA HIS A 98 2.62 -12.90 8.67
C HIS A 98 1.10 -12.67 8.60
N GLU A 99 0.59 -11.79 9.46
CA GLU A 99 -0.81 -11.34 9.41
C GLU A 99 -1.00 -10.19 8.44
N PHE A 100 0.06 -9.73 7.77
CA PHE A 100 0.01 -8.67 6.79
C PHE A 100 0.43 -9.18 5.41
N ARG A 101 -0.12 -8.55 4.38
CA ARG A 101 0.41 -8.57 3.02
C ARG A 101 0.55 -7.15 2.50
N HIS A 102 1.37 -6.94 1.49
CA HIS A 102 1.39 -5.68 0.74
C HIS A 102 0.01 -5.42 0.12
N ALA A 103 -0.44 -4.16 0.21
CA ALA A 103 -1.67 -3.71 -0.45
C ALA A 103 -1.43 -3.54 -1.95
N THR A 104 -2.45 -3.83 -2.76
CA THR A 104 -2.37 -3.57 -4.21
C THR A 104 -2.49 -2.07 -4.50
N PRO A 105 -2.03 -1.59 -5.66
CA PRO A 105 -2.20 -0.18 -6.04
C PRO A 105 -3.65 0.32 -5.95
N GLU A 106 -4.62 -0.53 -6.32
CA GLU A 106 -6.05 -0.23 -6.27
C GLU A 106 -6.54 -0.07 -4.82
N GLU A 107 -6.13 -0.97 -3.93
CA GLU A 107 -6.45 -0.90 -2.49
C GLU A 107 -5.86 0.37 -1.84
N ILE A 108 -4.63 0.71 -2.19
CA ILE A 108 -3.96 1.94 -1.72
C ILE A 108 -4.74 3.16 -2.19
N GLN A 109 -5.17 3.19 -3.45
CA GLN A 109 -5.93 4.31 -4.01
C GLN A 109 -7.30 4.46 -3.33
N GLN A 110 -8.02 3.35 -3.12
CA GLN A 110 -9.31 3.35 -2.42
C GLN A 110 -9.18 3.82 -0.98
N GLU A 111 -8.17 3.35 -0.24
CA GLU A 111 -7.98 3.76 1.15
C GLU A 111 -7.52 5.23 1.28
N LYS A 112 -6.69 5.72 0.34
CA LYS A 112 -6.33 7.14 0.27
C LYS A 112 -7.55 8.01 0.00
N GLU A 113 -8.41 7.61 -0.94
CA GLU A 113 -9.67 8.28 -1.23
C GLU A 113 -10.56 8.29 0.03
N ARG A 114 -10.77 7.13 0.66
CA ARG A 114 -11.55 7.01 1.90
C ARG A 114 -11.05 7.92 3.02
N ARG A 115 -9.74 7.97 3.25
CA ARG A 115 -9.12 8.83 4.27
C ARG A 115 -9.25 10.31 3.93
N TRP A 116 -9.15 10.67 2.65
CA TRP A 116 -9.37 12.04 2.20
C TRP A 116 -10.79 12.49 2.51
N TRP A 117 -11.81 11.71 2.14
CA TRP A 117 -13.22 11.99 2.47
C TRP A 117 -13.49 12.05 3.97
N ALA A 118 -12.98 11.08 4.73
CA ALA A 118 -13.15 11.03 6.18
C ALA A 118 -12.53 12.25 6.90
N LYS A 119 -11.43 12.80 6.39
CA LYS A 119 -10.83 14.05 6.92
C LYS A 119 -11.79 15.24 6.82
N HIS A 120 -12.71 15.21 5.87
CA HIS A 120 -13.76 16.21 5.69
C HIS A 120 -15.10 15.80 6.34
N GLY A 121 -15.12 14.74 7.16
CA GLY A 121 -16.32 14.29 7.85
C GLY A 121 -17.40 13.70 6.93
N ARG A 122 -16.98 13.19 5.76
CA ARG A 122 -17.90 12.70 4.73
C ARG A 122 -17.58 11.26 4.32
N GLU A 123 -18.59 10.55 3.85
CA GLU A 123 -18.43 9.27 3.17
C GLU A 123 -17.85 9.47 1.77
N VAL A 124 -17.28 8.42 1.20
CA VAL A 124 -16.69 8.45 -0.15
C VAL A 124 -17.77 8.81 -1.17
N TRP A 125 -17.55 9.91 -1.90
CA TRP A 125 -18.52 10.46 -2.87
C TRP A 125 -19.85 10.93 -2.26
N GLN A 126 -19.87 11.28 -0.98
CA GLN A 126 -21.00 11.96 -0.36
C GLN A 126 -21.03 13.44 -0.78
N ILE A 127 -21.49 13.69 -1.99
CA ILE A 127 -21.69 15.04 -2.54
C ILE A 127 -22.96 15.65 -1.97
N MET A 128 -22.93 16.93 -1.64
CA MET A 128 -24.05 17.70 -1.07
C MET A 128 -24.31 18.98 -1.86
N SER A 129 -25.50 19.55 -1.64
CA SER A 129 -25.83 20.89 -2.17
C SER A 129 -24.81 21.92 -1.67
N GLY A 130 -24.36 22.80 -2.57
CA GLY A 130 -23.36 23.83 -2.30
C GLY A 130 -21.92 23.42 -2.58
N ASP A 131 -21.63 22.12 -2.76
CA ASP A 131 -20.29 21.65 -3.13
C ASP A 131 -19.86 22.20 -4.50
N ILE A 132 -18.56 22.38 -4.66
CA ILE A 132 -17.96 22.86 -5.90
C ILE A 132 -17.18 21.72 -6.54
N LEU A 133 -17.57 21.37 -7.77
CA LEU A 133 -16.97 20.31 -8.56
C LEU A 133 -16.24 20.90 -9.77
N HIS A 134 -15.09 20.34 -10.11
CA HIS A 134 -14.35 20.62 -11.34
C HIS A 134 -14.54 19.44 -12.29
N TYR A 135 -15.02 19.70 -13.50
CA TYR A 135 -15.12 18.68 -14.54
C TYR A 135 -13.72 18.39 -15.09
N GLU A 136 -13.29 17.14 -15.22
CA GLU A 136 -11.89 16.85 -15.58
C GLU A 136 -11.58 17.07 -17.06
N PHE A 137 -12.59 16.99 -17.94
CA PHE A 137 -12.41 17.12 -19.39
C PHE A 137 -12.57 18.55 -19.91
N SER A 138 -12.93 19.51 -19.05
CA SER A 138 -13.00 20.93 -19.38
C SER A 138 -12.59 21.77 -18.17
N ASN A 139 -12.19 23.02 -18.34
CA ASN A 139 -11.90 23.89 -17.18
C ASN A 139 -13.17 24.39 -16.48
N LYS A 140 -14.26 23.62 -16.54
CA LYS A 140 -15.55 24.01 -16.00
C LYS A 140 -15.62 23.70 -14.51
N VAL A 141 -16.10 24.68 -13.75
CA VAL A 141 -16.39 24.56 -12.33
C VAL A 141 -17.89 24.73 -12.13
N SER A 142 -18.52 23.78 -11.44
CA SER A 142 -19.95 23.75 -11.21
C SER A 142 -20.25 23.71 -9.72
N VAL A 143 -21.28 24.44 -9.29
CA VAL A 143 -21.79 24.39 -7.91
C VAL A 143 -23.01 23.48 -7.88
N VAL A 144 -22.98 22.48 -7.01
CA VAL A 144 -24.09 21.54 -6.81
C VAL A 144 -25.29 22.31 -6.24
N LYS A 145 -26.44 22.21 -6.90
CA LYS A 145 -27.68 22.86 -6.48
C LYS A 145 -28.57 21.89 -5.71
N ASN A 146 -28.91 20.74 -6.29
CA ASN A 146 -29.73 19.71 -5.66
C ASN A 146 -29.60 18.37 -6.40
N PHE A 147 -30.23 17.34 -5.82
CA PHE A 147 -30.32 16.00 -6.40
C PHE A 147 -31.79 15.66 -6.66
N LYS A 148 -32.10 15.07 -7.81
CA LYS A 148 -33.44 14.61 -8.15
C LYS A 148 -33.36 13.50 -9.20
N ASP A 149 -34.15 12.43 -9.00
CA ASP A 149 -34.31 11.34 -9.98
C ASP A 149 -32.99 10.68 -10.43
N GLY A 150 -32.01 10.54 -9.52
CA GLY A 150 -30.68 9.97 -9.83
C GLY A 150 -29.72 10.93 -10.53
N CYS A 151 -30.14 12.19 -10.73
CA CYS A 151 -29.32 13.24 -11.30
C CYS A 151 -28.86 14.24 -10.24
N VAL A 152 -27.69 14.83 -10.46
CA VAL A 152 -27.25 16.06 -9.81
C VAL A 152 -27.55 17.25 -10.73
N TYR A 153 -28.04 18.33 -10.15
CA TYR A 153 -28.30 19.58 -10.86
C TYR A 153 -27.31 20.64 -10.37
N PHE A 154 -26.81 21.44 -11.29
CA PHE A 154 -25.86 22.51 -11.01
C PHE A 154 -26.55 23.89 -11.05
N GLN A 155 -25.89 24.91 -10.48
CA GLN A 155 -26.46 26.27 -10.42
C GLN A 155 -26.67 26.94 -11.79
N ASP A 156 -25.91 26.52 -12.81
CA ASP A 156 -26.04 26.98 -14.20
C ASP A 156 -27.14 26.24 -15.00
N ASN A 157 -27.96 25.42 -14.32
CA ASN A 157 -29.01 24.58 -14.88
C ASN A 157 -28.53 23.42 -15.76
N GLU A 158 -27.25 23.06 -15.69
CA GLU A 158 -26.81 21.76 -16.20
C GLU A 158 -27.13 20.64 -15.20
N GLN A 159 -27.10 19.40 -15.70
CA GLN A 159 -27.32 18.20 -14.90
C GLN A 159 -26.39 17.08 -15.37
N ASP A 160 -26.10 16.16 -14.47
CA ASP A 160 -25.37 14.93 -14.76
C ASP A 160 -25.93 13.76 -13.95
N LEU A 161 -25.58 12.53 -14.33
CA LEU A 161 -25.92 11.34 -13.56
C LEU A 161 -25.02 11.25 -12.34
N VAL A 162 -25.60 10.89 -11.18
CA VAL A 162 -24.83 10.74 -9.93
C VAL A 162 -23.70 9.72 -10.10
N ASP A 163 -23.96 8.62 -10.83
CA ASP A 163 -22.98 7.55 -11.07
C ASP A 163 -21.80 7.99 -11.94
N GLU A 164 -21.96 9.03 -12.77
CA GLU A 164 -20.91 9.57 -13.64
C GLU A 164 -20.02 10.59 -12.92
N LEU A 165 -20.45 11.09 -11.76
CA LEU A 165 -19.68 12.10 -11.02
C LEU A 165 -18.28 11.62 -10.67
N LYS A 166 -18.17 10.34 -10.28
CA LYS A 166 -16.88 9.74 -9.92
C LYS A 166 -15.89 9.68 -11.08
N ASN A 167 -16.39 9.56 -12.30
CA ASN A 167 -15.57 9.36 -13.48
C ASN A 167 -15.14 10.69 -14.10
N HIS A 168 -15.96 11.73 -13.95
CA HIS A 168 -15.79 12.97 -14.72
C HIS A 168 -15.53 14.21 -13.88
N TYR A 169 -15.69 14.15 -12.56
CA TYR A 169 -15.54 15.32 -11.70
C TYR A 169 -14.50 15.08 -10.62
N LYS A 170 -14.00 16.19 -10.07
CA LYS A 170 -13.22 16.24 -8.85
C LYS A 170 -13.83 17.27 -7.91
N VAL A 171 -14.02 16.90 -6.65
CA VAL A 171 -14.44 17.87 -5.64
C VAL A 171 -13.29 18.82 -5.35
N ILE A 172 -13.52 20.12 -5.53
CA ILE A 172 -12.52 21.15 -5.24
C ILE A 172 -12.82 21.90 -3.94
N CYS A 173 -14.10 22.01 -3.55
CA CYS A 173 -14.49 22.63 -2.29
C CYS A 173 -15.79 22.02 -1.79
N PHE A 174 -15.81 21.62 -0.51
CA PHE A 174 -17.03 21.20 0.17
C PHE A 174 -17.84 22.41 0.63
N ALA A 175 -19.16 22.30 0.59
CA ALA A 175 -20.10 23.34 1.00
C ALA A 175 -19.77 23.91 2.40
N GLU A 176 -19.40 23.07 3.37
CA GLU A 176 -19.10 23.48 4.75
C GLU A 176 -17.77 24.25 4.86
N ASN A 177 -16.90 24.14 3.86
CA ASN A 177 -15.59 24.80 3.82
C ASN A 177 -15.59 26.06 2.94
N ARG A 178 -16.75 26.48 2.44
CA ARG A 178 -16.89 27.67 1.59
C ARG A 178 -16.82 28.95 2.41
N LEU A 179 -15.76 29.73 2.19
CA LEU A 179 -15.58 31.03 2.85
C LEU A 179 -16.48 32.13 2.26
N ASP A 180 -16.88 31.99 1.00
CA ASP A 180 -17.72 32.96 0.29
C ASP A 180 -19.19 32.96 0.76
N LEU A 181 -19.60 31.93 1.50
CA LEU A 181 -20.94 31.83 2.09
C LEU A 181 -20.99 32.32 3.55
N ASN A 182 -19.85 32.55 4.20
CA ASN A 182 -19.76 32.91 5.62
C ASN A 182 -19.71 34.43 5.86
N ALA A 183 -20.46 35.20 5.06
CA ALA A 183 -20.56 36.66 5.18
C ALA A 183 -21.62 37.11 6.21
#